data_AF-A0A8I1WYF7-F1
#
_entry.id   AF-A0A8I1WYF7-F1
#
_cell.length_a   1.000
_cell.length_b   1.000
_cell.length_c   1.000
_cell.angle_alpha   90.00
_cell.angle_beta   90.00
_cell.angle_gamma   90.00
#
_symmetry.space_group_name_H-M   'P 1'
#
loop_
_entity.id
_entity.type
_entity.pdbx_description
1 polymer ?
#
loop_
_entity_poly.entity_id
_entity_poly.type
_entity_poly.pdbx_seq_one_letter_code
_entity_poly.pdbx_strand_id
1 'polypeptide(L)'
;MAEENTQHRLNFALVNIKTEQLNIHPEAFKADTNAKINSGINFGVDNSKKLLKVIFKNVFFHSEGEKATEEEAGNPFIDIVISCVFAIDPESWKMLSNEEKNMFVLPREVAGHFASIVQSTARGILHNETENTDYNRYMIPANNIGDIIKDHVRLPLQAPAQQQQ
;
A
#
# COMPACT_ATOMS: atom_id res chain seq x y z
N MET A 1 -5.83 27.93 34.45
CA MET A 1 -5.03 26.75 34.03
C MET A 1 -5.73 26.23 32.80
N ALA A 2 -5.13 26.42 31.63
CA ALA A 2 -5.71 25.91 30.39
C ALA A 2 -5.45 24.41 30.35
N GLU A 3 -6.52 23.61 30.30
CA GLU A 3 -6.41 22.18 30.00
C GLU A 3 -5.81 22.05 28.60
N GLU A 4 -4.57 21.56 28.51
CA GLU A 4 -3.98 21.15 27.25
C GLU A 4 -4.84 20.04 26.67
N ASN A 5 -5.55 20.35 25.59
CA ASN A 5 -6.27 19.38 24.78
C ASN A 5 -5.23 18.45 24.12
N THR A 6 -4.80 17.39 24.82
CA THR A 6 -3.90 16.37 24.29
C THR A 6 -4.64 15.56 23.22
N GLN A 7 -4.81 16.13 22.03
CA GLN A 7 -4.94 15.36 20.81
C GLN A 7 -3.70 14.47 20.72
N HIS A 8 -3.83 13.21 21.11
CA HIS A 8 -2.73 12.27 21.09
C HIS A 8 -2.24 12.13 19.64
N ARG A 9 -1.01 12.62 19.39
CA ARG A 9 -0.33 12.50 18.10
C ARG A 9 0.15 11.06 17.94
N LEU A 10 -0.23 10.44 16.82
CA LEU A 10 0.30 9.15 16.42
C LEU A 10 1.74 9.34 15.93
N ASN A 11 2.72 8.79 16.65
CA ASN A 11 4.12 8.85 16.26
C ASN A 11 4.56 7.54 15.59
N PHE A 12 5.25 7.69 14.49
CA PHE A 12 5.77 6.59 13.70
C PHE A 12 7.03 7.02 12.95
N ALA A 13 7.82 6.05 12.50
CA ALA A 13 8.97 6.25 11.63
C ALA A 13 8.91 5.25 10.48
N LEU A 14 9.20 5.69 9.25
CA LEU A 14 9.45 4.80 8.12
C LEU A 14 10.84 4.17 8.29
N VAL A 15 10.88 2.87 8.58
CA VAL A 15 12.12 2.15 8.93
C VAL A 15 12.60 1.19 7.85
N ASN A 16 11.76 0.88 6.86
CA ASN A 16 12.15 0.04 5.73
C ASN A 16 11.32 0.37 4.49
N ILE A 17 11.97 0.39 3.33
CA ILE A 17 11.36 0.48 2.00
C ILE A 17 11.90 -0.69 1.20
N LYS A 18 11.01 -1.48 0.60
CA LYS A 18 11.40 -2.66 -0.19
C LYS A 18 10.60 -2.76 -1.48
N THR A 19 11.30 -2.92 -2.60
CA THR A 19 10.71 -3.44 -3.84
C THR A 19 10.53 -4.94 -3.70
N GLU A 20 9.29 -5.38 -3.50
CA GLU A 20 8.95 -6.81 -3.39
C GLU A 20 8.91 -7.45 -4.78
N GLN A 21 8.44 -6.70 -5.78
CA GLN A 21 8.41 -7.12 -7.18
C GLN A 21 8.48 -5.89 -8.09
N LEU A 22 9.24 -6.01 -9.17
CA LEU A 22 9.17 -5.11 -10.32
C LEU A 22 9.44 -5.93 -11.57
N ASN A 23 8.42 -6.14 -12.39
CA ASN A 23 8.53 -6.81 -13.66
C ASN A 23 8.08 -5.87 -14.78
N ILE A 24 8.82 -5.91 -15.88
CA ILE A 24 8.45 -5.26 -17.13
C ILE A 24 8.30 -6.39 -18.16
N HIS A 25 7.18 -6.40 -18.87
CA HIS A 25 6.82 -7.40 -19.87
C HIS A 25 6.75 -6.73 -21.25
N PRO A 26 7.87 -6.62 -21.99
CA PRO A 26 7.90 -5.98 -23.31
C PRO A 26 6.94 -6.62 -24.31
N GLU A 27 6.68 -7.92 -24.18
CA GLU A 27 5.75 -8.69 -25.02
C GLU A 27 4.29 -8.24 -24.89
N ALA A 28 3.92 -7.70 -23.73
CA ALA A 28 2.58 -7.17 -23.47
C ALA A 28 2.47 -5.67 -23.80
N PHE A 29 3.60 -5.00 -24.05
CA PHE A 29 3.64 -3.56 -24.31
C PHE A 29 3.19 -3.23 -25.73
N LYS A 30 2.23 -2.31 -25.84
CA LYS A 30 1.72 -1.78 -27.10
C LYS A 30 1.96 -0.27 -27.13
N ALA A 31 2.85 0.16 -28.03
CA ALA A 31 3.01 1.58 -28.31
C ALA A 31 1.67 2.18 -28.75
N ASP A 32 1.41 3.44 -28.36
CA ASP A 32 0.25 4.23 -28.78
C ASP A 32 -1.15 3.72 -28.37
N THR A 33 -1.23 2.80 -27.41
CA THR A 33 -2.50 2.36 -26.81
C THR A 33 -2.68 2.93 -25.41
N ASN A 34 -3.92 3.33 -25.08
CA ASN A 34 -4.25 3.77 -23.71
C ASN A 34 -3.91 2.67 -22.70
N ALA A 35 -3.23 3.08 -21.62
CA ALA A 35 -2.97 2.21 -20.49
C ALA A 35 -3.92 2.52 -19.35
N LYS A 36 -4.26 1.48 -18.61
CA LYS A 36 -4.94 1.58 -17.33
C LYS A 36 -4.04 1.05 -16.23
N ILE A 37 -4.40 1.42 -15.01
CA ILE A 37 -3.70 1.02 -13.81
C ILE A 37 -4.70 0.41 -12.83
N ASN A 38 -4.39 -0.78 -12.33
CA ASN A 38 -5.06 -1.37 -11.18
C ASN A 38 -4.16 -1.22 -9.97
N SER A 39 -4.67 -0.56 -8.93
CA SER A 39 -3.97 -0.34 -7.67
C SER A 39 -4.59 -1.17 -6.55
N GLY A 40 -3.76 -1.86 -5.78
CA GLY A 40 -4.17 -2.63 -4.61
C GLY A 40 -3.33 -2.28 -3.40
N ILE A 41 -3.95 -2.28 -2.22
CA ILE A 41 -3.27 -2.01 -0.96
C ILE A 41 -3.61 -3.07 0.08
N ASN A 42 -2.56 -3.57 0.74
CA ASN A 42 -2.67 -4.54 1.84
C ASN A 42 -1.88 -4.04 3.05
N PHE A 43 -2.31 -4.47 4.23
CA PHE A 43 -1.70 -4.13 5.50
C PHE A 43 -1.32 -5.40 6.26
N GLY A 44 -0.25 -5.33 7.04
CA GLY A 44 0.18 -6.37 7.96
C GLY A 44 0.82 -5.77 9.21
N VAL A 45 0.82 -6.52 10.31
CA VAL A 45 1.39 -6.07 11.58
C VAL A 45 2.31 -7.13 12.18
N ASP A 46 3.36 -6.68 12.85
CA ASP A 46 4.19 -7.48 13.75
C ASP A 46 4.01 -6.92 15.16
N ASN A 47 3.24 -7.62 15.99
CA ASN A 47 2.92 -7.17 17.35
C ASN A 47 4.14 -7.19 18.28
N SER A 48 5.06 -8.15 18.10
CA SER A 48 6.26 -8.24 18.94
C SER A 48 7.19 -7.05 18.73
N LYS A 49 7.30 -6.57 17.48
CA LYS A 49 8.17 -5.44 17.11
C LYS A 49 7.43 -4.12 16.95
N LYS A 50 6.10 -4.11 17.07
CA LYS A 50 5.23 -2.94 16.87
C LYS A 50 5.43 -2.29 15.49
N LEU A 51 5.47 -3.15 14.47
CA LEU A 51 5.67 -2.73 13.09
C LEU A 51 4.35 -2.82 12.32
N LEU A 52 4.07 -1.79 11.52
CA LEU A 52 3.02 -1.78 10.51
C LEU A 52 3.68 -1.90 9.14
N LYS A 53 3.35 -2.94 8.39
CA LYS A 53 3.73 -3.10 6.98
C LYS A 53 2.56 -2.68 6.09
N VAL A 54 2.84 -1.85 5.11
CA VAL A 54 1.90 -1.47 4.06
C VAL A 54 2.47 -1.91 2.73
N ILE A 55 1.70 -2.68 1.97
CA ILE A 55 2.07 -3.24 0.67
C ILE A 55 1.19 -2.59 -0.38
N PHE A 56 1.81 -2.00 -1.39
CA PHE A 56 1.14 -1.31 -2.47
C PHE A 56 1.51 -1.97 -3.80
N LYS A 57 0.50 -2.47 -4.50
CA LYS A 57 0.63 -3.14 -5.80
C LYS A 57 0.03 -2.24 -6.88
N ASN A 58 0.75 -2.05 -7.97
CA ASN A 58 0.23 -1.45 -9.20
C ASN A 58 0.51 -2.37 -10.38
N VAL A 59 -0.50 -2.48 -11.23
CA VAL A 59 -0.48 -3.31 -12.44
C VAL A 59 -0.90 -2.42 -13.59
N PHE A 60 -0.03 -2.24 -14.57
CA PHE A 60 -0.30 -1.48 -15.78
C PHE A 60 -0.56 -2.44 -16.94
N PHE A 61 -1.65 -2.18 -17.65
CA PHE A 61 -2.09 -3.00 -18.78
C PHE A 61 -2.77 -2.11 -19.83
N HIS A 62 -2.80 -2.56 -21.07
CA HIS A 62 -3.48 -1.85 -22.15
C HIS A 62 -4.96 -2.21 -22.17
N SER A 63 -5.82 -1.24 -22.45
CA SER A 63 -7.26 -1.46 -22.58
C SER A 63 -7.84 -0.51 -23.61
N GLU A 64 -8.63 -1.05 -24.54
CA GLU A 64 -9.22 -0.26 -25.64
C GLU A 64 -10.57 0.37 -25.25
N GLY A 65 -11.28 -0.20 -24.27
CA GLY A 65 -12.57 0.29 -23.79
C GLY A 65 -12.49 1.18 -22.54
N GLU A 66 -13.62 1.70 -22.05
CA GLU A 66 -13.69 2.40 -20.76
C GLU A 66 -13.53 1.44 -19.57
N LYS A 67 -14.00 0.20 -19.70
CA LYS A 67 -13.86 -0.86 -18.70
C LYS A 67 -12.82 -1.88 -19.16
N ALA A 68 -11.91 -2.24 -18.27
CA ALA A 68 -10.92 -3.28 -18.52
C ALA A 68 -11.60 -4.65 -18.54
N THR A 69 -11.24 -5.51 -19.48
CA THR A 69 -11.61 -6.93 -19.41
C THR A 69 -10.63 -7.69 -18.50
N GLU A 70 -11.04 -8.87 -18.01
CA GLU A 70 -10.16 -9.72 -17.19
C GLU A 70 -8.94 -10.21 -17.97
N GLU A 71 -9.10 -10.46 -19.28
CA GLU A 71 -8.02 -10.86 -20.18
C GLU A 71 -6.97 -9.74 -20.34
N GLU A 72 -7.43 -8.49 -20.54
CA GLU A 72 -6.54 -7.32 -20.61
C GLU A 72 -5.77 -7.12 -19.29
N ALA A 73 -6.46 -7.21 -18.15
CA ALA A 73 -5.84 -7.06 -16.84
C ALA A 73 -4.89 -8.24 -16.49
N GLY A 74 -5.09 -9.40 -17.11
CA GLY A 74 -4.26 -10.59 -16.96
C GLY A 74 -2.96 -10.58 -17.76
N ASN A 75 -2.78 -9.61 -18.67
CA ASN A 75 -1.58 -9.46 -19.49
C ASN A 75 -0.91 -8.07 -19.27
N PRO A 76 -0.37 -7.81 -18.07
CA PRO A 76 0.22 -6.52 -17.74
C PRO A 76 1.58 -6.34 -18.41
N PHE A 77 1.91 -5.08 -18.74
CA PHE A 77 3.23 -4.71 -19.25
C PHE A 77 4.16 -4.17 -18.15
N ILE A 78 3.63 -3.72 -17.01
CA ILE A 78 4.39 -3.40 -15.80
C ILE A 78 3.65 -3.91 -14.56
N ASP A 79 4.35 -4.66 -13.71
CA ASP A 79 3.90 -5.05 -12.38
C ASP A 79 4.87 -4.54 -11.34
N ILE A 80 4.39 -3.73 -10.39
CA ILE A 80 5.22 -3.24 -9.29
C ILE A 80 4.53 -3.47 -7.95
N VAL A 81 5.26 -4.06 -7.01
CA VAL A 81 4.84 -4.27 -5.63
C VAL A 81 5.90 -3.68 -4.71
N ILE A 82 5.54 -2.62 -4.01
CA ILE A 82 6.39 -1.97 -3.02
C ILE A 82 5.82 -2.21 -1.65
N SER A 83 6.68 -2.38 -0.65
CA SER A 83 6.26 -2.31 0.74
C SER A 83 7.07 -1.31 1.53
N CYS A 84 6.40 -0.65 2.47
CA CYS A 84 7.02 0.17 3.48
C CYS A 84 6.69 -0.40 4.86
N VAL A 85 7.67 -0.38 5.75
CA VAL A 85 7.50 -0.79 7.16
C VAL A 85 7.66 0.44 8.04
N PHE A 86 6.68 0.64 8.90
CA PHE A 86 6.63 1.73 9.86
C PHE A 86 6.79 1.17 11.27
N ALA A 87 7.76 1.69 12.01
CA ALA A 87 7.84 1.47 13.44
C ALA A 87 6.91 2.47 14.13
N ILE A 88 5.99 1.95 14.94
CA ILE A 88 5.04 2.76 15.70
C ILE A 88 5.49 2.74 17.16
N ASP A 89 5.50 3.92 17.78
CA ASP A 89 5.94 4.01 19.17
C ASP A 89 4.97 3.23 20.11
N PRO A 90 5.43 2.82 21.31
CA PRO A 90 4.61 2.04 22.24
C PRO A 90 3.26 2.66 22.64
N GLU A 91 3.18 3.98 22.77
CA GLU A 91 1.96 4.67 23.18
C GLU A 91 0.97 4.71 22.01
N SER A 92 1.43 5.09 20.82
CA SER A 92 0.61 5.05 19.61
C SER A 92 0.14 3.64 19.26
N TRP A 93 0.98 2.61 19.47
CA TRP A 93 0.59 1.23 19.25
C TRP A 93 -0.58 0.82 20.15
N LYS A 94 -0.50 1.17 21.45
CA LYS A 94 -1.57 0.90 22.42
C LYS A 94 -2.90 1.54 22.03
N MET A 95 -2.86 2.74 21.44
CA MET A 95 -4.06 3.41 20.95
C MET A 95 -4.73 2.70 19.76
N LEU A 96 -3.92 2.01 18.95
CA LEU A 96 -4.37 1.28 17.77
C LEU A 96 -4.67 -0.20 18.07
N SER A 97 -4.16 -0.75 19.17
CA SER A 97 -4.36 -2.14 19.56
C SER A 97 -5.46 -2.30 20.60
N ASN A 98 -6.33 -3.27 20.41
CA ASN A 98 -7.23 -3.80 21.43
C ASN A 98 -6.73 -5.20 21.83
N GLU A 99 -5.99 -5.27 22.94
CA GLU A 99 -5.40 -6.52 23.43
C GLU A 99 -6.47 -7.54 23.84
N GLU A 100 -7.57 -7.12 24.46
CA GLU A 100 -8.69 -7.99 24.86
C GLU A 100 -9.32 -8.71 23.66
N LYS A 101 -9.45 -7.99 22.54
CA LYS A 101 -9.99 -8.52 21.28
C LYS A 101 -8.91 -9.14 20.40
N ASN A 102 -7.63 -9.07 20.79
CA ASN A 102 -6.48 -9.50 19.99
C ASN A 102 -6.44 -8.86 18.58
N MET A 103 -6.80 -7.57 18.47
CA MET A 103 -6.94 -6.87 17.20
C MET A 103 -6.20 -5.54 17.17
N PHE A 104 -5.49 -5.28 16.08
CA PHE A 104 -5.03 -3.97 15.68
C PHE A 104 -6.09 -3.31 14.79
N VAL A 105 -6.47 -2.08 15.12
CA VAL A 105 -7.49 -1.30 14.40
C VAL A 105 -6.85 0.00 13.96
N LEU A 106 -6.62 0.12 12.65
CA LEU A 106 -6.12 1.32 12.02
C LEU A 106 -7.32 2.14 11.50
N PRO A 107 -7.57 3.35 12.04
CA PRO A 107 -8.61 4.22 11.52
C PRO A 107 -8.42 4.50 10.03
N ARG A 108 -9.51 4.72 9.31
CA ARG A 108 -9.52 4.86 7.84
C ARG A 108 -8.57 5.96 7.38
N GLU A 109 -8.65 7.13 8.01
CA GLU A 109 -7.82 8.29 7.68
C GLU A 109 -6.33 8.02 7.93
N VAL A 110 -6.01 7.31 9.01
CA VAL A 110 -4.63 6.95 9.34
C VAL A 110 -4.10 5.91 8.34
N ALA A 111 -4.92 4.91 7.97
CA ALA A 111 -4.59 3.95 6.94
C ALA A 111 -4.35 4.63 5.58
N GLY A 112 -5.19 5.61 5.22
CA GLY A 112 -5.02 6.46 4.04
C GLY A 112 -3.72 7.27 4.06
N HIS A 113 -3.31 7.77 5.22
CA HIS A 113 -2.04 8.48 5.37
C HIS A 113 -0.83 7.57 5.08
N PHE A 114 -0.77 6.39 5.72
CA PHE A 114 0.30 5.42 5.44
C PHE A 114 0.30 4.96 3.98
N ALA A 115 -0.89 4.71 3.43
CA ALA A 115 -1.07 4.36 2.03
C ALA A 115 -0.49 5.43 1.08
N SER A 116 -0.74 6.71 1.36
CA SER A 116 -0.24 7.83 0.55
C SER A 116 1.30 7.92 0.55
N ILE A 117 1.92 7.61 1.71
CA ILE A 117 3.39 7.54 1.81
C ILE A 117 3.92 6.43 0.90
N VAL A 118 3.36 5.20 0.98
CA VAL A 118 3.80 4.06 0.15
C VAL A 118 3.48 4.27 -1.33
N GLN A 119 2.42 5.00 -1.67
CA GLN A 119 2.11 5.39 -3.04
C GLN A 119 3.18 6.34 -3.60
N SER A 120 3.65 7.31 -2.80
CA SER A 120 4.67 8.29 -3.19
C SER A 120 6.06 7.66 -3.30
N THR A 121 6.49 6.95 -2.25
CA THR A 121 6.98 5.57 -2.34
C THR A 121 7.27 4.98 -3.73
N ALA A 122 6.26 4.23 -4.18
CA ALA A 122 6.27 3.50 -5.43
C ALA A 122 6.41 4.38 -6.67
N ARG A 123 5.89 5.62 -6.67
CA ARG A 123 6.11 6.57 -7.79
C ARG A 123 7.61 6.83 -8.01
N GLY A 124 8.34 7.12 -6.93
CA GLY A 124 9.77 7.40 -7.02
C GLY A 124 10.55 6.19 -7.53
N ILE A 125 10.24 5.00 -7.01
CA ILE A 125 10.88 3.76 -7.46
C ILE A 125 10.55 3.48 -8.93
N LEU A 126 9.29 3.54 -9.33
CA LEU A 126 8.88 3.31 -10.72
C LEU A 126 9.58 4.27 -11.67
N HIS A 127 9.64 5.56 -11.32
CA HIS A 127 10.32 6.57 -12.14
C HIS A 127 11.81 6.28 -12.29
N ASN A 128 12.51 5.95 -11.19
CA ASN A 128 13.93 5.61 -11.22
C ASN A 128 14.22 4.38 -12.09
N GLU A 129 13.42 3.32 -11.92
CA GLU A 129 13.66 2.04 -12.60
C GLU A 129 13.29 2.06 -14.08
N THR A 130 12.43 2.99 -14.49
CA THR A 130 12.02 3.16 -15.89
C THR A 130 12.72 4.36 -16.54
N GLU A 131 13.64 5.03 -15.85
CA GLU A 131 14.34 6.20 -16.38
C GLU A 131 15.04 5.86 -17.70
N ASN A 132 14.96 6.76 -18.68
CA ASN A 132 15.52 6.56 -20.02
C ASN A 132 14.91 5.41 -20.83
N THR A 133 13.70 4.95 -20.48
CA THR A 133 12.93 3.94 -21.24
C THR A 133 11.57 4.49 -21.68
N ASP A 134 10.94 3.85 -22.67
CA ASP A 134 9.58 4.19 -23.11
C ASP A 134 8.52 3.99 -22.00
N TYR A 135 8.86 3.23 -20.96
CA TYR A 135 7.97 2.96 -19.83
C TYR A 135 7.86 4.14 -18.85
N ASN A 136 8.80 5.09 -18.86
CA ASN A 136 8.82 6.22 -17.91
C ASN A 136 7.58 7.12 -17.99
N ARG A 137 6.89 7.10 -19.15
CA ARG A 137 5.64 7.84 -19.36
C ARG A 137 4.47 7.30 -18.53
N TYR A 138 4.56 6.06 -18.02
CA TYR A 138 3.51 5.44 -17.21
C TYR A 138 3.74 5.74 -15.73
N MET A 139 2.86 6.56 -15.17
CA MET A 139 2.99 7.06 -13.80
C MET A 139 1.85 6.54 -12.92
N ILE A 140 2.15 6.27 -11.66
CA ILE A 140 1.12 6.01 -10.65
C ILE A 140 0.44 7.35 -10.33
N PRO A 141 -0.88 7.51 -10.57
CA PRO A 141 -1.57 8.80 -10.44
C PRO A 141 -1.60 9.30 -8.99
N ALA A 142 -1.82 10.62 -8.86
CA ALA A 142 -1.97 11.33 -7.59
C ALA A 142 -3.36 11.18 -6.94
N ASN A 143 -4.18 10.24 -7.40
CA ASN A 143 -5.52 10.03 -6.86
C ASN A 143 -5.46 9.63 -5.38
N ASN A 144 -6.53 9.99 -4.64
CA ASN A 144 -6.61 9.71 -3.23
C ASN A 144 -6.74 8.20 -3.02
N ILE A 145 -5.64 7.56 -2.65
CA ILE A 145 -5.62 6.13 -2.29
C ILE A 145 -6.56 5.83 -1.10
N GLY A 146 -6.91 6.85 -0.31
CA GLY A 146 -7.94 6.76 0.74
C GLY A 146 -9.35 6.46 0.22
N ASP A 147 -9.60 6.59 -1.09
CA ASP A 147 -10.85 6.16 -1.71
C ASP A 147 -10.89 4.63 -1.92
N ILE A 148 -9.72 3.97 -2.00
CA ILE A 148 -9.60 2.51 -2.02
C ILE A 148 -9.90 1.93 -0.63
N ILE A 149 -9.48 2.63 0.43
CA ILE A 149 -9.70 2.23 1.82
C ILE A 149 -11.06 2.75 2.28
N LYS A 150 -12.08 1.91 2.17
CA LYS A 150 -13.47 2.29 2.50
C LYS A 150 -13.75 2.34 4.00
N ASP A 151 -13.09 1.48 4.77
CA ASP A 151 -13.37 1.24 6.18
C ASP A 151 -12.07 1.18 7.02
N HIS A 152 -12.21 1.07 8.34
CA HIS A 152 -11.09 0.82 9.24
C HIS A 152 -10.41 -0.52 8.92
N VAL A 153 -9.09 -0.52 8.91
CA VAL A 153 -8.31 -1.73 8.69
C VAL A 153 -8.21 -2.48 10.02
N ARG A 154 -8.61 -3.74 10.03
CA ARG A 154 -8.63 -4.60 11.22
C ARG A 154 -7.71 -5.79 10.98
N LEU A 155 -6.66 -5.92 11.79
CA LEU A 155 -5.65 -6.96 11.64
C LEU A 155 -5.52 -7.73 12.96
N PRO A 156 -5.50 -9.07 12.96
CA PRO A 156 -5.27 -9.82 14.18
C PRO A 156 -3.83 -9.62 14.67
N LEU A 157 -3.65 -9.44 15.98
CA LEU A 157 -2.33 -9.24 16.60
C LEU A 157 -1.52 -10.54 16.71
N GLN A 158 -2.18 -11.69 16.61
CA GLN A 158 -1.58 -13.02 16.55
C GLN A 158 -2.21 -13.79 15.39
N ALA A 159 -1.43 -14.65 14.72
CA ALA A 159 -2.01 -15.58 13.75
C ALA A 159 -3.09 -16.43 14.45
N PRO A 160 -4.24 -16.70 13.81
CA PRO A 160 -5.21 -17.63 14.39
C PRO A 160 -4.47 -18.94 14.65
N ALA A 161 -4.55 -19.44 15.89
CA ALA A 161 -4.06 -20.76 16.23
C ALA A 161 -4.69 -21.73 15.23
N GLN A 162 -3.88 -22.28 14.32
CA GLN A 162 -4.32 -23.31 13.40
C GLN A 162 -4.81 -24.47 14.27
N GLN A 163 -6.13 -24.61 14.39
CA GLN A 163 -6.73 -25.85 14.87
C GLN A 163 -6.35 -26.90 13.84
N GLN A 164 -5.30 -27.66 14.14
CA GLN A 164 -5.03 -28.93 13.51
C GLN A 164 -6.26 -29.81 13.74
N GLN A 165 -7.03 -30.04 12.68
CA GLN A 165 -7.94 -31.16 12.53
C GLN A 165 -7.44 -32.00 11.36
#